data_AF-A0A3M4JZV5-F1
#
_entry.id   AF-A0A3M4JZV5-F1
#
_cell.length_a   1.000
_cell.length_b   1.000
_cell.length_c   1.000
_cell.angle_alpha   90.00
_cell.angle_beta   90.00
_cell.angle_gamma   90.00
#
_symmetry.space_group_name_H-M   'P 1'
#
loop_
_entity.id
_entity.type
_entity.pdbx_description
1 polymer ?
#
loop_
_entity_poly.entity_id
_entity_poly.type
_entity_poly.pdbx_seq_one_letter_code
_entity_poly.pdbx_strand_id
1 'polypeptide(L)'
;MDPCRLRPGAGRRTAQNRRPAGRRRAERHLRDPQPAHPSRRRRIEVPADAQATDRRPTPYPPAGIHFQTVGQNVGGDDGVSVPGSADRAGRPRVYCHKSGAGQLALLYIRLIQGRQRLMKAAIAVLGFLMLGGCAGDGRMFWPQTSAQSGQCPKLTSDQEFSLNLAQNMADEGRLHASLANLEGMPDSLGEVRLRKARVLRLLGSHEAEPLYRSLLGTCRAAEGEHGLGQLAAARGDNALAQQHLLTASKLEPTDEKIRNDLGVVYLNQLKLEQARFQFLTAMELKPSDSLAAVNLATLLIYQNNWTQAAELATRAGLTPEQITDAQARAAKIGKAQTTPLASVERVAPLREAPLPEQTDRQSTGVRP
;
A
#
# COMPACT_ATOMS: atom_id res chain seq x y z
N MET A 1 -5.23 4.66 87.60
CA MET A 1 -5.33 3.83 86.38
C MET A 1 -3.92 3.53 85.94
N ASP A 2 -3.63 2.24 85.83
CA ASP A 2 -2.29 1.63 85.93
C ASP A 2 -1.56 1.49 84.58
N PRO A 3 -0.25 1.15 84.54
CA PRO A 3 0.69 1.93 83.74
C PRO A 3 1.72 1.10 82.93
N CYS A 4 2.80 1.75 82.45
CA CYS A 4 4.17 1.18 82.35
C CYS A 4 4.41 -0.01 81.36
N ARG A 5 5.63 -0.34 80.86
CA ARG A 5 6.99 0.28 80.86
C ARG A 5 7.92 -0.50 79.89
N LEU A 6 9.10 0.08 79.57
CA LEU A 6 10.42 -0.55 79.26
C LEU A 6 10.53 -1.50 78.04
N ARG A 7 11.29 -1.23 76.96
CA ARG A 7 12.77 -1.04 76.78
C ARG A 7 13.63 -2.30 77.14
N PRO A 8 14.88 -2.44 76.64
CA PRO A 8 15.24 -3.44 75.63
C PRO A 8 16.26 -4.50 76.12
N GLY A 9 16.61 -5.49 75.28
CA GLY A 9 17.71 -6.42 75.60
C GLY A 9 18.18 -7.27 74.42
N ALA A 10 19.49 -7.20 74.11
CA ALA A 10 20.16 -8.14 73.23
C ALA A 10 20.61 -9.38 74.03
N GLY A 11 20.50 -10.59 73.47
CA GLY A 11 20.91 -11.82 74.16
C GLY A 11 21.15 -13.00 73.22
N ARG A 12 22.40 -13.48 73.15
CA ARG A 12 22.77 -14.73 72.47
C ARG A 12 22.38 -15.96 73.32
N ARG A 13 21.95 -17.05 72.66
CA ARG A 13 22.13 -18.50 73.02
C ARG A 13 21.42 -19.34 71.93
N THR A 14 22.09 -20.15 71.11
CA THR A 14 22.65 -21.51 71.36
C THR A 14 21.64 -22.59 71.77
N ALA A 15 21.15 -23.37 70.80
CA ALA A 15 20.79 -24.81 70.84
C ALA A 15 20.19 -25.15 69.45
N GLN A 16 20.71 -26.02 68.60
CA GLN A 16 21.09 -27.43 68.77
C GLN A 16 19.90 -28.31 69.17
N ASN A 17 19.28 -28.98 68.19
CA ASN A 17 18.46 -30.17 68.42
C ASN A 17 18.81 -31.28 67.41
N ARG A 18 18.42 -32.53 67.73
CA ARG A 18 19.17 -33.75 67.36
C ARG A 18 18.63 -34.54 66.15
N ARG A 19 19.56 -35.29 65.55
CA ARG A 19 19.50 -36.50 64.67
C ARG A 19 18.45 -37.55 65.09
N PRO A 20 18.13 -38.63 64.30
CA PRO A 20 18.90 -39.33 63.23
C PRO A 20 18.05 -39.65 61.94
N ALA A 21 18.29 -40.60 61.01
CA ALA A 21 19.26 -41.72 60.81
C ALA A 21 19.45 -42.11 59.30
N GLY A 22 20.40 -43.03 59.00
CA GLY A 22 20.47 -43.89 57.78
C GLY A 22 20.88 -43.22 56.44
N ARG A 23 22.08 -43.39 55.84
CA ARG A 23 22.74 -44.58 55.22
C ARG A 23 21.85 -45.29 54.17
N ARG A 24 22.25 -45.57 52.92
CA ARG A 24 23.56 -45.77 52.22
C ARG A 24 23.44 -45.20 50.77
N ARG A 25 24.41 -44.56 50.10
CA ARG A 25 25.80 -44.90 49.68
C ARG A 25 25.92 -45.95 48.55
N ALA A 26 26.25 -45.50 47.33
CA ALA A 26 27.15 -46.16 46.38
C ALA A 26 27.70 -45.15 45.34
N GLU A 27 29.00 -45.17 45.08
CA GLU A 27 29.69 -44.31 44.10
C GLU A 27 30.08 -45.15 42.86
N ARG A 28 30.29 -44.53 41.68
CA ARG A 28 31.61 -44.58 40.97
C ARG A 28 31.70 -43.73 39.70
N HIS A 29 32.92 -43.26 39.47
CA HIS A 29 33.40 -42.50 38.31
C HIS A 29 34.34 -43.34 37.42
N LEU A 30 34.63 -42.78 36.23
CA LEU A 30 35.86 -42.87 35.44
C LEU A 30 36.14 -44.12 34.56
N ARG A 31 36.25 -43.90 33.24
CA ARG A 31 37.52 -44.00 32.46
C ARG A 31 37.35 -43.53 30.98
N ASP A 32 38.42 -42.93 30.44
CA ASP A 32 38.61 -42.50 29.04
C ASP A 32 39.28 -43.64 28.17
N PRO A 33 39.94 -43.40 27.00
CA PRO A 33 39.28 -43.38 25.67
C PRO A 33 39.98 -44.18 24.51
N GLN A 34 39.23 -44.51 23.43
CA GLN A 34 39.68 -44.84 22.03
C GLN A 34 40.63 -46.06 21.79
N PRO A 35 40.91 -46.58 20.55
CA PRO A 35 40.78 -45.99 19.18
C PRO A 35 40.21 -46.89 18.02
N ALA A 36 40.12 -46.30 16.80
CA ALA A 36 40.13 -46.80 15.38
C ALA A 36 39.64 -48.23 14.99
N HIS A 37 39.06 -48.55 13.81
CA HIS A 37 39.51 -48.24 12.42
C HIS A 37 38.36 -48.51 11.34
N PRO A 38 38.55 -48.59 9.99
CA PRO A 38 37.70 -47.84 9.03
C PRO A 38 36.82 -48.66 8.04
N SER A 39 35.95 -47.98 7.28
CA SER A 39 35.33 -48.50 6.03
C SER A 39 35.10 -47.44 4.94
N ARG A 40 35.82 -47.59 3.82
CA ARG A 40 35.49 -47.20 2.42
C ARG A 40 34.97 -45.78 2.10
N ARG A 41 35.89 -44.93 1.62
CA ARG A 41 35.57 -43.85 0.65
C ARG A 41 35.12 -44.45 -0.69
N ARG A 42 34.07 -43.89 -1.32
CA ARG A 42 34.01 -43.82 -2.80
C ARG A 42 34.53 -42.45 -3.23
N ARG A 43 35.50 -42.45 -4.14
CA ARG A 43 36.06 -41.28 -4.79
C ARG A 43 35.19 -41.00 -6.03
N ILE A 44 34.57 -39.84 -6.10
CA ILE A 44 34.08 -39.26 -7.36
C ILE A 44 35.00 -38.07 -7.62
N GLU A 45 35.74 -38.12 -8.72
CA GLU A 45 36.54 -37.00 -9.19
C GLU A 45 35.64 -36.08 -10.01
N VAL A 46 35.59 -34.81 -9.62
CA VAL A 46 35.02 -33.72 -10.41
C VAL A 46 36.18 -32.78 -10.72
N PRO A 47 36.43 -32.42 -11.99
CA PRO A 47 37.59 -31.60 -12.35
C PRO A 47 37.47 -30.19 -11.76
N ALA A 48 38.61 -29.64 -11.38
CA ALA A 48 38.72 -28.24 -10.99
C ALA A 48 38.70 -27.36 -12.25
N ASP A 49 37.84 -26.34 -12.27
CA ASP A 49 38.10 -25.02 -12.88
C ASP A 49 36.89 -24.09 -12.67
N ALA A 50 36.88 -23.37 -11.54
CA ALA A 50 36.15 -22.12 -11.35
C ALA A 50 36.67 -21.41 -10.09
N GLN A 51 37.17 -20.19 -10.24
CA GLN A 51 37.68 -19.40 -9.11
C GLN A 51 36.52 -18.93 -8.22
N ALA A 52 36.33 -19.59 -7.07
CA ALA A 52 35.38 -19.17 -6.06
C ALA A 52 35.89 -17.90 -5.36
N THR A 53 35.37 -16.74 -5.75
CA THR A 53 35.54 -15.51 -4.96
C THR A 53 34.72 -15.64 -3.68
N ASP A 54 35.40 -15.56 -2.53
CA ASP A 54 34.75 -15.53 -1.21
C ASP A 54 33.94 -14.24 -1.05
N ARG A 55 32.67 -14.28 -1.44
CA ARG A 55 31.67 -13.27 -1.14
C ARG A 55 30.71 -13.82 -0.09
N ARG A 56 31.00 -13.49 1.16
CA ARG A 56 30.03 -13.61 2.27
C ARG A 56 28.72 -12.90 1.87
N PRO A 57 27.55 -13.49 2.17
CA PRO A 57 26.28 -12.79 1.98
C PRO A 57 26.24 -11.59 2.94
N THR A 58 26.09 -10.39 2.39
CA THR A 58 25.77 -9.20 3.18
C THR A 58 24.35 -9.31 3.73
N PRO A 59 24.10 -8.98 5.01
CA PRO A 59 22.74 -8.84 5.51
C PRO A 59 22.00 -7.77 4.70
N TYR A 60 20.80 -8.08 4.22
CA TYR A 60 19.89 -7.06 3.73
C TYR A 60 19.44 -6.21 4.93
N PRO A 61 19.47 -4.87 4.85
CA PRO A 61 18.93 -4.02 5.91
C PRO A 61 17.41 -4.19 6.01
N PRO A 62 16.80 -3.96 7.20
CA PRO A 62 15.35 -3.92 7.32
C PRO A 62 14.76 -2.85 6.39
N ALA A 63 13.57 -3.13 5.85
CA ALA A 63 12.94 -2.33 4.80
C ALA A 63 12.40 -0.95 5.27
N GLY A 64 13.28 -0.04 5.65
CA GLY A 64 13.01 1.40 5.74
C GLY A 64 13.33 2.09 4.42
N ILE A 65 12.40 2.84 3.83
CA ILE A 65 12.59 3.40 2.48
C ILE A 65 13.72 4.45 2.47
N HIS A 66 14.73 4.24 1.63
CA HIS A 66 15.75 5.21 1.29
C HIS A 66 15.57 5.65 -0.16
N PHE A 67 15.10 6.88 -0.37
CA PHE A 67 14.96 7.43 -1.72
C PHE A 67 16.15 8.29 -2.17
N GLN A 68 16.69 7.89 -3.32
CA GLN A 68 17.53 8.66 -4.23
C GLN A 68 16.75 8.86 -5.54
N THR A 69 16.86 10.06 -6.11
CA THR A 69 16.00 10.53 -7.20
C THR A 69 16.71 10.53 -8.55
N VAL A 70 15.99 10.09 -9.60
CA VAL A 70 16.22 10.42 -11.00
C VAL A 70 14.84 10.69 -11.61
N GLY A 71 14.66 11.80 -12.32
CA GLY A 71 13.34 12.17 -12.86
C GLY A 71 13.46 12.92 -14.19
N GLN A 72 12.44 12.75 -15.04
CA GLN A 72 12.16 13.57 -16.22
C GLN A 72 10.64 13.70 -16.41
N ASN A 73 10.22 14.86 -16.90
CA ASN A 73 8.81 15.28 -17.04
C ASN A 73 8.25 14.95 -18.43
N VAL A 74 6.93 14.75 -18.54
CA VAL A 74 6.08 15.38 -19.58
C VAL A 74 4.66 15.56 -19.02
N GLY A 75 3.95 16.63 -19.38
CA GLY A 75 2.54 16.87 -19.06
C GLY A 75 1.69 17.19 -20.29
N GLY A 76 0.38 17.36 -20.12
CA GLY A 76 -0.55 17.77 -21.17
C GLY A 76 -2.02 17.67 -20.73
N ASP A 77 -2.75 18.78 -20.82
CA ASP A 77 -4.16 18.96 -20.38
C ASP A 77 -5.12 19.13 -21.58
N ASP A 78 -6.38 19.49 -21.27
CA ASP A 78 -7.48 19.96 -22.14
C ASP A 78 -8.30 18.88 -22.90
N GLY A 79 -9.62 19.01 -23.11
CA GLY A 79 -10.58 20.05 -22.71
C GLY A 79 -11.88 19.93 -23.54
N VAL A 80 -13.08 19.98 -22.94
CA VAL A 80 -14.37 19.67 -23.61
C VAL A 80 -15.24 20.91 -23.88
N SER A 81 -16.00 20.93 -24.97
CA SER A 81 -17.10 21.90 -25.21
C SER A 81 -18.19 21.37 -26.17
N VAL A 82 -19.41 21.90 -26.03
CA VAL A 82 -20.64 21.52 -26.76
C VAL A 82 -21.37 22.77 -27.25
N PRO A 83 -22.01 22.78 -28.44
CA PRO A 83 -22.92 23.85 -28.88
C PRO A 83 -24.40 23.40 -28.99
N GLY A 84 -25.32 24.36 -29.19
CA GLY A 84 -26.73 24.07 -29.48
C GLY A 84 -27.49 25.22 -30.17
N SER A 85 -28.82 25.09 -30.20
CA SER A 85 -29.87 26.09 -30.53
C SER A 85 -30.43 26.25 -31.98
N ALA A 86 -31.78 26.27 -32.02
CA ALA A 86 -32.70 27.18 -32.73
C ALA A 86 -33.22 26.97 -34.19
N ASP A 87 -34.55 26.74 -34.25
CA ASP A 87 -35.60 27.41 -35.05
C ASP A 87 -35.71 27.41 -36.60
N ARG A 88 -36.90 26.97 -37.08
CA ARG A 88 -37.79 27.80 -37.94
C ARG A 88 -39.25 27.32 -38.02
N ALA A 89 -40.16 28.23 -38.32
CA ALA A 89 -41.62 28.06 -38.26
C ALA A 89 -42.33 27.93 -39.64
N GLY A 90 -43.55 27.39 -39.64
CA GLY A 90 -44.46 27.31 -40.81
C GLY A 90 -45.95 27.33 -40.40
N ARG A 91 -46.81 28.00 -41.18
CA ARG A 91 -48.22 28.33 -40.82
C ARG A 91 -49.24 27.19 -41.13
N PRO A 92 -50.41 27.16 -40.45
CA PRO A 92 -51.38 26.07 -40.60
C PRO A 92 -52.43 26.29 -41.70
N ARG A 93 -53.06 25.20 -42.14
CA ARG A 93 -54.34 25.17 -42.88
C ARG A 93 -55.30 24.21 -42.18
N VAL A 94 -56.53 24.65 -41.92
CA VAL A 94 -57.58 23.87 -41.27
C VAL A 94 -58.59 23.39 -42.31
N TYR A 95 -58.93 22.10 -42.28
CA TYR A 95 -60.12 21.55 -42.90
C TYR A 95 -60.89 20.73 -41.85
N CYS A 96 -62.17 21.04 -41.65
CA CYS A 96 -63.07 20.21 -40.84
C CYS A 96 -63.71 19.14 -41.74
N HIS A 97 -63.74 17.90 -41.27
CA HIS A 97 -64.60 16.86 -41.85
C HIS A 97 -65.42 16.16 -40.76
N LYS A 98 -66.66 15.78 -41.10
CA LYS A 98 -67.69 15.36 -40.13
C LYS A 98 -67.49 13.94 -39.60
N SER A 99 -67.79 13.79 -38.30
CA SER A 99 -68.48 12.66 -37.65
C SER A 99 -68.15 11.21 -38.04
N GLY A 100 -67.27 10.57 -37.25
CA GLY A 100 -67.07 9.11 -37.23
C GLY A 100 -67.08 8.48 -35.82
N ALA A 101 -67.52 9.21 -34.79
CA ALA A 101 -67.27 8.88 -33.38
C ALA A 101 -67.98 7.63 -32.83
N GLY A 102 -69.03 7.13 -33.50
CA GLY A 102 -69.87 6.03 -32.97
C GLY A 102 -69.25 4.63 -33.08
N GLN A 103 -68.50 4.33 -34.15
CA GLN A 103 -68.00 2.97 -34.41
C GLN A 103 -66.66 2.67 -33.71
N LEU A 104 -65.80 3.69 -33.55
CA LEU A 104 -64.52 3.55 -32.84
C LEU A 104 -64.70 3.22 -31.34
N ALA A 105 -65.72 3.78 -30.68
CA ALA A 105 -65.99 3.53 -29.26
C ALA A 105 -66.31 2.05 -28.97
N LEU A 106 -67.09 1.38 -29.82
CA LEU A 106 -67.46 -0.03 -29.64
C LEU A 106 -66.29 -1.00 -29.93
N LEU A 107 -65.41 -0.65 -30.88
CA LEU A 107 -64.15 -1.35 -31.09
C LEU A 107 -63.20 -1.21 -29.89
N TYR A 108 -63.12 -0.02 -29.31
CA TYR A 108 -62.27 0.25 -28.14
C TYR A 108 -62.70 -0.55 -26.90
N ILE A 109 -64.00 -0.64 -26.63
CA ILE A 109 -64.54 -1.44 -25.50
C ILE A 109 -64.28 -2.94 -25.69
N ARG A 110 -64.43 -3.48 -26.91
CA ARG A 110 -64.09 -4.89 -27.20
C ARG A 110 -62.59 -5.18 -27.04
N LEU A 111 -61.72 -4.26 -27.44
CA LEU A 111 -60.26 -4.38 -27.23
C LEU A 111 -59.89 -4.37 -25.75
N ILE A 112 -60.50 -3.51 -24.92
CA ILE A 112 -60.27 -3.48 -23.47
C ILE A 112 -60.72 -4.79 -22.80
N GLN A 113 -61.90 -5.31 -23.15
CA GLN A 113 -62.40 -6.58 -22.60
C GLN A 113 -61.55 -7.79 -23.04
N GLY A 114 -61.03 -7.81 -24.28
CA GLY A 114 -60.09 -8.84 -24.74
C GLY A 114 -58.78 -8.82 -23.94
N ARG A 115 -58.21 -7.63 -23.73
CA ARG A 115 -56.96 -7.44 -22.97
C ARG A 115 -57.11 -7.84 -21.50
N GLN A 116 -58.26 -7.55 -20.88
CA GLN A 116 -58.63 -8.00 -19.53
C GLN A 116 -58.68 -9.54 -19.42
N ARG A 117 -59.22 -10.25 -20.42
CA ARG A 117 -59.25 -11.73 -20.42
C ARG A 117 -57.86 -12.33 -20.59
N LEU A 118 -57.04 -11.79 -21.50
CA LEU A 118 -55.63 -12.17 -21.67
C LEU A 118 -54.80 -11.94 -20.40
N MET A 119 -54.98 -10.81 -19.72
CA MET A 119 -54.28 -10.49 -18.48
C MET A 119 -54.68 -11.42 -17.32
N LYS A 120 -55.96 -11.77 -17.19
CA LYS A 120 -56.44 -12.76 -16.20
C LYS A 120 -55.93 -14.18 -16.49
N ALA A 121 -55.90 -14.57 -17.77
CA ALA A 121 -55.32 -15.85 -18.18
C ALA A 121 -53.80 -15.90 -17.92
N ALA A 122 -53.07 -14.82 -18.19
CA ALA A 122 -51.64 -14.72 -17.89
C ALA A 122 -51.35 -14.83 -16.39
N ILE A 123 -52.14 -14.17 -15.53
CA ILE A 123 -52.01 -14.28 -14.07
C ILE A 123 -52.30 -15.72 -13.60
N ALA A 124 -53.32 -16.40 -14.16
CA ALA A 124 -53.62 -17.79 -13.83
C ALA A 124 -52.50 -18.76 -14.25
N VAL A 125 -51.92 -18.58 -15.44
CA VAL A 125 -50.77 -19.38 -15.91
C VAL A 125 -49.52 -19.11 -15.06
N LEU A 126 -49.25 -17.85 -14.69
CA LEU A 126 -48.11 -17.50 -13.82
C LEU A 126 -48.27 -18.11 -12.42
N GLY A 127 -49.50 -18.12 -11.88
CA GLY A 127 -49.83 -18.76 -10.61
C GLY A 127 -49.63 -20.29 -10.63
N PHE A 128 -50.00 -20.94 -11.74
CA PHE A 128 -49.79 -22.39 -11.89
C PHE A 128 -48.30 -22.75 -12.03
N LEU A 129 -47.51 -21.89 -12.69
CA LEU A 129 -46.06 -22.03 -12.83
C LEU A 129 -45.32 -21.94 -11.47
N MET A 130 -45.82 -21.12 -10.54
CA MET A 130 -45.25 -20.97 -9.19
C MET A 130 -45.55 -22.14 -8.24
N LEU A 131 -46.50 -23.03 -8.58
CA LEU A 131 -46.91 -24.17 -7.75
C LEU A 131 -46.23 -25.49 -8.14
N GLY A 132 -45.46 -25.54 -9.24
CA GLY A 132 -44.78 -26.74 -9.72
C GLY A 132 -43.38 -27.00 -9.14
N GLY A 133 -42.92 -26.19 -8.18
CA GLY A 133 -41.50 -26.05 -7.81
C GLY A 133 -40.98 -26.85 -6.62
N CYS A 134 -41.47 -28.07 -6.34
CA CYS A 134 -41.02 -28.88 -5.19
C CYS A 134 -40.75 -30.37 -5.54
N ALA A 135 -39.84 -30.62 -6.48
CA ALA A 135 -39.24 -31.95 -6.73
C ALA A 135 -37.86 -31.83 -7.39
N GLY A 136 -36.90 -31.24 -6.66
CA GLY A 136 -35.51 -31.08 -7.09
C GLY A 136 -34.63 -30.74 -5.90
N ASP A 137 -33.41 -31.30 -5.86
CA ASP A 137 -32.56 -31.30 -4.68
C ASP A 137 -32.29 -29.91 -4.08
N GLY A 138 -32.22 -29.86 -2.74
CA GLY A 138 -32.19 -28.65 -1.93
C GLY A 138 -30.95 -27.76 -2.11
N ARG A 139 -30.84 -27.10 -3.26
CA ARG A 139 -29.95 -25.96 -3.50
C ARG A 139 -30.79 -24.73 -3.81
N MET A 140 -31.15 -23.98 -2.76
CA MET A 140 -31.69 -22.64 -2.93
C MET A 140 -30.65 -21.74 -3.61
N PHE A 141 -30.77 -21.58 -4.92
CA PHE A 141 -30.08 -20.54 -5.66
C PHE A 141 -30.76 -19.20 -5.33
N TRP A 142 -30.43 -18.64 -4.17
CA TRP A 142 -30.62 -17.21 -3.95
C TRP A 142 -29.74 -16.48 -4.97
N PRO A 143 -30.29 -15.69 -5.91
CA PRO A 143 -29.49 -14.79 -6.69
C PRO A 143 -28.92 -13.76 -5.72
N GLN A 144 -27.65 -13.94 -5.33
CA GLN A 144 -26.89 -13.00 -4.50
C GLN A 144 -26.63 -11.73 -5.33
N THR A 145 -27.68 -10.91 -5.51
CA THR A 145 -27.59 -9.50 -5.92
C THR A 145 -27.32 -8.59 -4.71
N SER A 146 -26.88 -9.18 -3.61
CA SER A 146 -25.94 -8.61 -2.65
C SER A 146 -24.61 -8.32 -3.35
N ALA A 147 -24.56 -7.21 -4.09
CA ALA A 147 -23.30 -6.52 -4.29
C ALA A 147 -22.79 -6.08 -2.91
N GLN A 148 -22.01 -6.94 -2.25
CA GLN A 148 -21.18 -6.57 -1.10
C GLN A 148 -20.07 -5.65 -1.60
N SER A 149 -20.43 -4.40 -1.84
CA SER A 149 -19.53 -3.32 -2.23
C SER A 149 -18.43 -3.18 -1.18
N GLY A 150 -17.26 -3.73 -1.49
CA GLY A 150 -16.05 -3.64 -0.66
C GLY A 150 -15.42 -4.97 -0.21
N GLN A 151 -16.11 -6.12 -0.31
CA GLN A 151 -15.49 -7.40 0.10
C GLN A 151 -14.79 -8.10 -1.07
N CYS A 152 -13.52 -8.44 -0.89
CA CYS A 152 -12.76 -9.20 -1.88
C CYS A 152 -13.26 -10.66 -1.99
N PRO A 153 -13.18 -11.28 -3.18
CA PRO A 153 -13.48 -12.69 -3.34
C PRO A 153 -12.54 -13.53 -2.46
N LYS A 154 -13.11 -14.49 -1.73
CA LYS A 154 -12.35 -15.37 -0.84
C LYS A 154 -11.40 -16.27 -1.64
N LEU A 155 -10.14 -16.31 -1.23
CA LEU A 155 -9.10 -17.16 -1.81
C LEU A 155 -9.34 -18.65 -1.46
N THR A 156 -8.88 -19.55 -2.31
CA THR A 156 -8.76 -20.98 -1.96
C THR A 156 -7.55 -21.20 -1.04
N SER A 157 -7.55 -22.31 -0.29
CA SER A 157 -6.43 -22.66 0.59
C SER A 157 -5.08 -22.75 -0.14
N ASP A 158 -5.08 -23.25 -1.38
CA ASP A 158 -3.87 -23.36 -2.21
C ASP A 158 -3.36 -21.98 -2.67
N GLN A 159 -4.29 -21.07 -2.99
CA GLN A 159 -3.98 -19.68 -3.34
C GLN A 159 -3.41 -18.94 -2.12
N GLU A 160 -4.05 -19.07 -0.96
CA GLU A 160 -3.60 -18.47 0.30
C GLU A 160 -2.22 -19.00 0.72
N PHE A 161 -1.99 -20.31 0.64
CA PHE A 161 -0.69 -20.92 0.89
C PHE A 161 0.41 -20.36 -0.02
N SER A 162 0.13 -20.27 -1.33
CA SER A 162 1.08 -19.71 -2.32
C SER A 162 1.38 -18.23 -2.05
N LEU A 163 0.36 -17.41 -1.78
CA LEU A 163 0.52 -15.99 -1.47
C LEU A 163 1.29 -15.76 -0.16
N ASN A 164 1.14 -16.63 0.83
CA ASN A 164 1.88 -16.58 2.09
C ASN A 164 3.34 -17.05 1.91
N LEU A 165 3.58 -18.07 1.10
CA LEU A 165 4.93 -18.47 0.70
C LEU A 165 5.67 -17.32 -0.02
N ALA A 166 5.01 -16.66 -0.98
CA ALA A 166 5.56 -15.49 -1.65
C ALA A 166 5.85 -14.34 -0.66
N GLN A 167 4.95 -14.06 0.28
CA GLN A 167 5.13 -12.99 1.27
C GLN A 167 6.30 -13.29 2.21
N ASN A 168 6.40 -14.51 2.75
CA ASN A 168 7.54 -14.93 3.58
C ASN A 168 8.88 -14.77 2.82
N MET A 169 8.93 -15.16 1.53
CA MET A 169 10.12 -14.93 0.70
C MET A 169 10.46 -13.45 0.55
N ALA A 170 9.48 -12.56 0.44
CA ALA A 170 9.70 -11.12 0.38
C ALA A 170 10.18 -10.54 1.73
N ASP A 171 9.60 -10.99 2.85
CA ASP A 171 9.98 -10.54 4.20
C ASP A 171 11.39 -11.02 4.59
N GLU A 172 11.82 -12.17 4.08
CA GLU A 172 13.20 -12.68 4.16
C GLU A 172 14.15 -12.03 3.11
N GLY A 173 13.71 -11.01 2.37
CA GLY A 173 14.51 -10.29 1.37
C GLY A 173 14.72 -11.02 0.03
N ARG A 174 14.17 -12.22 -0.17
CA ARG A 174 14.23 -12.99 -1.43
C ARG A 174 13.19 -12.51 -2.45
N LEU A 175 13.24 -11.21 -2.80
CA LEU A 175 12.27 -10.54 -3.68
C LEU A 175 12.10 -11.23 -5.04
N HIS A 176 13.17 -11.67 -5.69
CA HIS A 176 13.06 -12.39 -6.98
C HIS A 176 12.36 -13.75 -6.87
N ALA A 177 12.57 -14.48 -5.77
CA ALA A 177 11.89 -15.76 -5.53
C ALA A 177 10.40 -15.54 -5.18
N SER A 178 10.09 -14.47 -4.44
CA SER A 178 8.74 -13.99 -4.21
C SER A 178 8.01 -13.69 -5.52
N LEU A 179 8.64 -12.92 -6.42
CA LEU A 179 8.07 -12.58 -7.72
C LEU A 179 7.82 -13.82 -8.60
N ALA A 180 8.81 -14.70 -8.74
CA ALA A 180 8.69 -15.92 -9.54
C ALA A 180 7.57 -16.86 -9.04
N ASN A 181 7.31 -16.90 -7.73
CA ASN A 181 6.17 -17.64 -7.18
C ASN A 181 4.83 -16.99 -7.54
N LEU A 182 4.74 -15.66 -7.50
CA LEU A 182 3.55 -14.90 -7.88
C LEU A 182 3.27 -14.94 -9.38
N GLU A 183 4.30 -15.03 -10.23
CA GLU A 183 4.17 -15.14 -11.70
C GLU A 183 3.37 -16.38 -12.12
N GLY A 184 3.48 -17.49 -11.38
CA GLY A 184 2.67 -18.68 -11.58
C GLY A 184 1.20 -18.55 -11.15
N MET A 185 0.78 -17.42 -10.57
CA MET A 185 -0.58 -17.20 -10.06
C MET A 185 -1.43 -16.32 -10.99
N PRO A 186 -2.77 -16.53 -11.05
CA PRO A 186 -3.65 -15.76 -11.93
C PRO A 186 -3.78 -14.28 -11.54
N ASP A 187 -3.50 -13.38 -12.49
CA ASP A 187 -3.65 -11.92 -12.30
C ASP A 187 -5.11 -11.45 -12.16
N SER A 188 -6.09 -12.31 -12.42
CA SER A 188 -7.50 -12.04 -12.09
C SER A 188 -7.70 -11.79 -10.59
N LEU A 189 -6.85 -12.39 -9.74
CA LEU A 189 -6.83 -12.16 -8.30
C LEU A 189 -6.19 -10.80 -7.97
N GLY A 190 -6.98 -9.87 -7.43
CA GLY A 190 -6.47 -8.56 -6.99
C GLY A 190 -5.33 -8.66 -5.96
N GLU A 191 -5.35 -9.70 -5.11
CA GLU A 191 -4.29 -9.99 -4.15
C GLU A 191 -2.94 -10.35 -4.81
N VAL A 192 -2.96 -11.12 -5.91
CA VAL A 192 -1.75 -11.46 -6.69
C VAL A 192 -1.15 -10.19 -7.27
N ARG A 193 -1.98 -9.35 -7.92
CA ARG A 193 -1.55 -8.07 -8.50
C ARG A 193 -0.98 -7.13 -7.43
N LEU A 194 -1.59 -7.05 -6.26
CA LEU A 194 -1.10 -6.26 -5.12
C LEU A 194 0.27 -6.73 -4.62
N ARG A 195 0.46 -8.06 -4.47
CA ARG A 195 1.76 -8.61 -4.02
C ARG A 195 2.84 -8.47 -5.08
N LYS A 196 2.53 -8.71 -6.37
CA LYS A 196 3.44 -8.43 -7.50
C LYS A 196 3.87 -6.96 -7.49
N ALA A 197 2.92 -6.03 -7.39
CA ALA A 197 3.19 -4.58 -7.34
C ALA A 197 4.11 -4.20 -6.16
N ARG A 198 3.87 -4.76 -4.97
CA ARG A 198 4.73 -4.53 -3.79
C ARG A 198 6.15 -5.03 -4.01
N VAL A 199 6.33 -6.24 -4.54
CA VAL A 199 7.65 -6.82 -4.81
C VAL A 199 8.38 -6.04 -5.91
N LEU A 200 7.70 -5.72 -7.01
CA LEU A 200 8.25 -4.91 -8.11
C LEU A 200 8.65 -3.50 -7.63
N ARG A 201 7.86 -2.87 -6.74
CA ARG A 201 8.21 -1.58 -6.11
C ARG A 201 9.47 -1.68 -5.27
N LEU A 202 9.65 -2.75 -4.49
CA LEU A 202 10.87 -2.99 -3.70
C LEU A 202 12.09 -3.28 -4.58
N LEU A 203 11.88 -3.89 -5.75
CA LEU A 203 12.90 -4.08 -6.79
C LEU A 203 13.17 -2.80 -7.62
N GLY A 204 12.42 -1.72 -7.41
CA GLY A 204 12.54 -0.48 -8.19
C GLY A 204 12.01 -0.56 -9.63
N SER A 205 11.25 -1.61 -9.99
CA SER A 205 10.68 -1.75 -11.33
C SER A 205 9.50 -0.81 -11.56
N HIS A 206 9.46 -0.22 -12.75
CA HIS A 206 8.38 0.63 -13.24
C HIS A 206 7.06 -0.14 -13.43
N GLU A 207 7.11 -1.46 -13.57
CA GLU A 207 5.94 -2.36 -13.72
C GLU A 207 5.04 -2.39 -12.47
N ALA A 208 5.51 -1.91 -11.32
CA ALA A 208 4.68 -1.78 -10.12
C ALA A 208 3.50 -0.82 -10.31
N GLU A 209 3.69 0.28 -11.06
CA GLU A 209 2.68 1.32 -11.24
C GLU A 209 1.41 0.86 -11.98
N PRO A 210 1.48 0.21 -13.18
CA PRO A 210 0.28 -0.29 -13.84
C PRO A 210 -0.46 -1.35 -13.02
N LEU A 211 0.26 -2.17 -12.24
CA LEU A 211 -0.36 -3.13 -11.33
C LEU A 211 -1.14 -2.44 -10.22
N TYR A 212 -0.58 -1.44 -9.52
CA TYR A 212 -1.33 -0.67 -8.53
C TYR A 212 -2.52 0.09 -9.14
N ARG A 213 -2.36 0.72 -10.33
CA ARG A 213 -3.47 1.35 -11.06
C ARG A 213 -4.61 0.39 -11.37
N SER A 214 -4.30 -0.87 -11.68
CA SER A 214 -5.31 -1.89 -11.97
C SER A 214 -6.19 -2.27 -10.77
N LEU A 215 -5.82 -1.85 -9.54
CA LEU A 215 -6.57 -2.12 -8.32
C LEU A 215 -7.61 -1.04 -7.97
N LEU A 216 -7.50 0.17 -8.52
CA LEU A 216 -8.29 1.35 -8.11
C LEU A 216 -9.80 1.20 -8.29
N GLY A 217 -10.24 0.33 -9.21
CA GLY A 217 -11.66 -0.01 -9.43
C GLY A 217 -12.10 -1.32 -8.76
N THR A 218 -11.34 -1.83 -7.79
CA THR A 218 -11.55 -3.17 -7.19
C THR A 218 -11.74 -3.09 -5.67
N CYS A 219 -11.99 -4.23 -5.03
CA CYS A 219 -11.96 -4.36 -3.57
C CYS A 219 -10.58 -4.06 -2.93
N ARG A 220 -9.53 -3.90 -3.75
CA ARG A 220 -8.15 -3.54 -3.35
C ARG A 220 -7.78 -2.09 -3.67
N ALA A 221 -8.77 -1.21 -3.79
CA ALA A 221 -8.55 0.18 -4.18
C ALA A 221 -7.71 0.96 -3.16
N ALA A 222 -7.88 0.71 -1.86
CA ALA A 222 -7.12 1.37 -0.79
C ALA A 222 -5.63 1.05 -0.89
N GLU A 223 -5.27 -0.22 -1.04
CA GLU A 223 -3.88 -0.65 -1.17
C GLU A 223 -3.27 -0.28 -2.54
N GLY A 224 -4.12 -0.14 -3.57
CA GLY A 224 -3.77 0.44 -4.86
C GLY A 224 -3.33 1.90 -4.75
N GLU A 225 -4.20 2.75 -4.17
CA GLU A 225 -3.89 4.15 -3.87
C GLU A 225 -2.67 4.27 -2.94
N HIS A 226 -2.56 3.43 -1.90
CA HIS A 226 -1.41 3.41 -1.00
C HIS A 226 -0.10 3.15 -1.76
N GLY A 227 -0.08 2.16 -2.64
CA GLY A 227 1.07 1.81 -3.48
C GLY A 227 1.47 2.91 -4.46
N LEU A 228 0.50 3.60 -5.07
CA LEU A 228 0.76 4.77 -5.91
C LEU A 228 1.31 5.94 -5.10
N GLY A 229 0.79 6.16 -3.88
CA GLY A 229 1.33 7.13 -2.94
C GLY A 229 2.79 6.86 -2.59
N GLN A 230 3.15 5.60 -2.33
CA GLN A 230 4.52 5.16 -2.10
C GLN A 230 5.42 5.35 -3.33
N LEU A 231 4.92 5.12 -4.55
CA LEU A 231 5.65 5.37 -5.81
C LEU A 231 5.79 6.86 -6.16
N ALA A 232 4.86 7.72 -5.77
CA ALA A 232 4.99 9.16 -5.94
C ALA A 232 6.00 9.74 -4.94
N ALA A 233 5.91 9.33 -3.66
CA ALA A 233 6.89 9.69 -2.64
C ALA A 233 8.30 9.22 -3.01
N ALA A 234 8.42 8.07 -3.70
CA ALA A 234 9.67 7.55 -4.22
C ALA A 234 10.40 8.51 -5.16
N ARG A 235 9.64 9.19 -6.00
CA ARG A 235 10.14 10.12 -7.03
C ARG A 235 10.39 11.53 -6.47
N GLY A 236 10.10 11.75 -5.19
CA GLY A 236 10.11 13.07 -4.55
C GLY A 236 8.85 13.89 -4.82
N ASP A 237 7.87 13.35 -5.56
CA ASP A 237 6.58 14.01 -5.79
C ASP A 237 5.67 13.83 -4.58
N ASN A 238 5.96 14.63 -3.55
CA ASN A 238 5.19 14.64 -2.32
C ASN A 238 3.75 15.15 -2.55
N ALA A 239 3.46 15.90 -3.63
CA ALA A 239 2.13 16.43 -3.88
C ALA A 239 1.18 15.34 -4.38
N LEU A 240 1.60 14.59 -5.42
CA LEU A 240 0.88 13.42 -5.91
C LEU A 240 0.82 12.31 -4.84
N ALA A 241 1.89 12.12 -4.06
CA ALA A 241 1.89 11.19 -2.94
C ALA A 241 0.81 11.52 -1.91
N GLN A 242 0.68 12.80 -1.54
CA GLN A 242 -0.34 13.26 -0.61
C GLN A 242 -1.76 13.02 -1.16
N GLN A 243 -1.98 13.24 -2.47
CA GLN A 243 -3.27 12.99 -3.11
C GLN A 243 -3.67 11.51 -3.00
N HIS A 244 -2.80 10.59 -3.44
CA HIS A 244 -3.05 9.15 -3.37
C HIS A 244 -3.23 8.65 -1.93
N LEU A 245 -2.36 9.04 -1.01
CA LEU A 245 -2.47 8.64 0.41
C LEU A 245 -3.71 9.20 1.10
N LEU A 246 -4.16 10.41 0.72
CA LEU A 246 -5.45 10.94 1.18
C LEU A 246 -6.63 10.11 0.67
N THR A 247 -6.61 9.66 -0.59
CA THR A 247 -7.64 8.76 -1.12
C THR A 247 -7.61 7.41 -0.40
N ALA A 248 -6.43 6.79 -0.25
CA ALA A 248 -6.25 5.56 0.52
C ALA A 248 -6.82 5.68 1.95
N SER A 249 -6.50 6.78 2.66
CA SER A 249 -6.96 7.01 4.04
C SER A 249 -8.47 7.25 4.17
N LYS A 250 -9.18 7.57 3.07
CA LYS A 250 -10.65 7.66 3.05
C LYS A 250 -11.29 6.30 2.79
N LEU A 251 -10.62 5.43 2.04
CA LEU A 251 -11.07 4.08 1.74
C LEU A 251 -10.86 3.15 2.95
N GLU A 252 -9.67 3.23 3.58
CA GLU A 252 -9.32 2.47 4.79
C GLU A 252 -8.81 3.41 5.90
N PRO A 253 -9.72 4.04 6.66
CA PRO A 253 -9.34 5.02 7.69
C PRO A 253 -8.63 4.43 8.91
N THR A 254 -8.61 3.11 9.05
CA THR A 254 -8.04 2.37 10.20
C THR A 254 -6.77 1.59 9.86
N ASP A 255 -6.24 1.66 8.64
CA ASP A 255 -4.93 1.07 8.32
C ASP A 255 -3.80 1.94 8.88
N GLU A 256 -2.92 1.36 9.69
CA GLU A 256 -1.84 2.10 10.36
C GLU A 256 -0.73 2.55 9.41
N LYS A 257 -0.54 1.86 8.29
CA LYS A 257 0.57 2.08 7.34
C LYS A 257 0.23 3.21 6.39
N ILE A 258 -1.02 3.30 5.94
CA ILE A 258 -1.54 4.44 5.20
C ILE A 258 -1.42 5.71 6.06
N ARG A 259 -1.81 5.63 7.35
CA ARG A 259 -1.64 6.73 8.32
C ARG A 259 -0.17 7.13 8.46
N ASN A 260 0.71 6.16 8.72
CA ASN A 260 2.14 6.40 8.84
C ASN A 260 2.73 7.08 7.59
N ASP A 261 2.48 6.54 6.40
CA ASP A 261 3.06 7.04 5.16
C ASP A 261 2.53 8.43 4.78
N LEU A 262 1.24 8.71 5.06
CA LEU A 262 0.68 10.05 4.94
C LEU A 262 1.36 11.03 5.89
N GLY A 263 1.70 10.59 7.11
CA GLY A 263 2.51 11.35 8.06
C GLY A 263 3.92 11.65 7.54
N VAL A 264 4.59 10.67 6.92
CA VAL A 264 5.92 10.84 6.29
C VAL A 264 5.85 11.87 5.16
N VAL A 265 4.84 11.78 4.28
CA VAL A 265 4.66 12.75 3.20
C VAL A 265 4.36 14.16 3.74
N TYR A 266 3.55 14.29 4.78
CA TYR A 266 3.36 15.59 5.45
C TYR A 266 4.66 16.13 6.07
N LEU A 267 5.49 15.29 6.68
CA LEU A 267 6.78 15.70 7.24
C LEU A 267 7.75 16.17 6.15
N ASN A 268 7.81 15.47 5.00
CA ASN A 268 8.60 15.89 3.84
C ASN A 268 8.15 17.25 3.26
N GLN A 269 6.87 17.58 3.40
CA GLN A 269 6.29 18.88 3.02
C GLN A 269 6.35 19.94 4.13
N LEU A 270 6.99 19.64 5.29
CA LEU A 270 6.98 20.45 6.51
C LEU A 270 5.59 20.79 7.09
N LYS A 271 4.56 20.00 6.78
CA LYS A 271 3.23 20.09 7.39
C LYS A 271 3.25 19.38 8.75
N LEU A 272 4.01 19.95 9.69
CA LEU A 272 4.45 19.27 10.92
C LEU A 272 3.28 18.82 11.80
N GLU A 273 2.25 19.64 11.98
CA GLU A 273 1.11 19.27 12.83
C GLU A 273 0.22 18.20 12.17
N GLN A 274 0.07 18.25 10.84
CA GLN A 274 -0.58 17.17 10.09
C GLN A 274 0.21 15.87 10.18
N ALA A 275 1.54 15.92 10.09
CA ALA A 275 2.41 14.75 10.25
C ALA A 275 2.30 14.16 11.66
N ARG A 276 2.41 14.98 12.70
CA ARG A 276 2.23 14.61 14.12
C ARG A 276 0.91 13.89 14.35
N PHE A 277 -0.19 14.44 13.83
CA PHE A 277 -1.52 13.84 13.96
C PHE A 277 -1.61 12.43 13.35
N GLN A 278 -1.07 12.24 12.14
CA GLN A 278 -1.13 10.93 11.48
C GLN A 278 -0.22 9.90 12.17
N PHE A 279 0.98 10.29 12.63
CA PHE A 279 1.85 9.38 13.38
C PHE A 279 1.25 8.93 14.71
N LEU A 280 0.64 9.86 15.47
CA LEU A 280 -0.08 9.52 16.71
C LEU A 280 -1.25 8.56 16.43
N THR A 281 -2.03 8.83 15.38
CA THR A 281 -3.13 7.95 14.97
C THR A 281 -2.63 6.54 14.58
N ALA A 282 -1.52 6.44 13.84
CA ALA A 282 -0.91 5.16 13.48
C ALA A 282 -0.42 4.38 14.72
N MET A 283 0.20 5.07 15.69
CA MET A 283 0.62 4.47 16.97
C MET A 283 -0.57 3.97 17.80
N GLU A 284 -1.70 4.68 17.81
CA GLU A 284 -2.91 4.28 18.54
C GLU A 284 -3.62 3.10 17.86
N LEU A 285 -3.65 3.06 16.52
CA LEU A 285 -4.20 1.94 15.76
C LEU A 285 -3.39 0.64 15.95
N LYS A 286 -2.06 0.75 16.08
CA LYS A 286 -1.18 -0.41 16.28
C LYS A 286 0.01 -0.12 17.21
N PRO A 287 -0.20 -0.18 18.54
CA PRO A 287 0.83 0.14 19.53
C PRO A 287 2.08 -0.75 19.51
N SER A 288 2.01 -1.92 18.88
CA SER A 288 3.16 -2.83 18.71
C SER A 288 4.05 -2.50 17.50
N ASP A 289 3.63 -1.59 16.62
CA ASP A 289 4.40 -1.18 15.45
C ASP A 289 5.26 0.06 15.74
N SER A 290 6.55 -0.18 15.98
CA SER A 290 7.51 0.90 16.27
C SER A 290 7.67 1.92 15.14
N LEU A 291 7.30 1.61 13.88
CA LEU A 291 7.58 2.48 12.73
C LEU A 291 7.00 3.89 12.86
N ALA A 292 5.76 4.01 13.32
CA ALA A 292 5.10 5.30 13.54
C ALA A 292 5.76 6.10 14.68
N ALA A 293 6.23 5.42 15.74
CA ALA A 293 6.96 6.05 16.84
C ALA A 293 8.36 6.53 16.39
N VAL A 294 9.04 5.80 15.51
CA VAL A 294 10.31 6.23 14.90
C VAL A 294 10.12 7.47 14.01
N ASN A 295 9.03 7.54 13.26
CA ASN A 295 8.73 8.70 12.41
C ASN A 295 8.29 9.93 13.25
N LEU A 296 7.56 9.72 14.35
CA LEU A 296 7.28 10.80 15.31
C LEU A 296 8.56 11.26 16.04
N ALA A 297 9.48 10.37 16.39
CA ALA A 297 10.78 10.73 16.94
C ALA A 297 11.61 11.54 15.92
N THR A 298 11.57 11.17 14.63
CA THR A 298 12.18 11.94 13.53
C THR A 298 11.65 13.37 13.48
N LEU A 299 10.33 13.56 13.60
CA LEU A 299 9.68 14.87 13.64
C LEU A 299 10.11 15.69 14.88
N LEU A 300 10.14 15.06 16.05
CA LEU A 300 10.56 15.73 17.30
C LEU A 300 12.04 16.16 17.26
N ILE A 301 12.92 15.32 16.71
CA ILE A 301 14.34 15.65 16.49
C ILE A 301 14.48 16.80 15.50
N TYR A 302 13.73 16.79 14.39
CA TYR A 302 13.70 17.89 13.43
C TYR A 302 13.27 19.23 14.07
N GLN A 303 12.34 19.19 15.02
CA GLN A 303 11.93 20.36 15.82
C GLN A 303 12.91 20.72 16.95
N ASN A 304 14.05 20.04 17.11
CA ASN A 304 14.97 20.13 18.25
C ASN A 304 14.33 19.79 19.63
N ASN A 305 13.19 19.10 19.64
CA ASN A 305 12.48 18.67 20.84
C ASN A 305 13.08 17.37 21.42
N TRP A 306 14.38 17.39 21.71
CA TRP A 306 15.18 16.22 22.12
C TRP A 306 14.64 15.50 23.36
N THR A 307 14.12 16.23 24.35
CA THR A 307 13.52 15.66 25.57
C THR A 307 12.30 14.79 25.24
N GLN A 308 11.36 15.32 24.45
CA GLN A 308 10.16 14.56 24.03
C GLN A 308 10.53 13.37 23.13
N ALA A 309 11.56 13.51 22.29
CA ALA A 309 12.05 12.41 21.46
C ALA A 309 12.62 11.26 22.32
N ALA A 310 13.37 11.58 23.38
CA ALA A 310 13.90 10.59 24.32
C ALA A 310 12.80 9.91 25.15
N GLU A 311 11.83 10.68 25.67
CA GLU A 311 10.66 10.14 26.38
C GLU A 311 9.80 9.22 25.50
N LEU A 312 9.60 9.60 24.23
CA LEU A 312 8.93 8.76 23.23
C LEU A 312 9.73 7.48 22.97
N ALA A 313 11.04 7.60 22.74
CA ALA A 313 11.92 6.45 22.50
C ALA A 313 11.86 5.43 23.64
N THR A 314 11.92 5.89 24.89
CA THR A 314 11.80 5.03 26.07
C THR A 314 10.42 4.36 26.16
N ARG A 315 9.33 5.11 25.97
CA ARG A 315 7.97 4.56 26.07
C ARG A 315 7.60 3.60 24.95
N ALA A 316 8.10 3.84 23.73
CA ALA A 316 7.84 2.99 22.57
C ALA A 316 8.88 1.88 22.37
N GLY A 317 9.86 1.74 23.28
CA GLY A 317 10.88 0.68 23.23
C GLY A 317 11.82 0.78 22.01
N LEU A 318 12.08 1.98 21.51
CA LEU A 318 12.88 2.18 20.29
C LEU A 318 14.36 1.80 20.51
N THR A 319 14.94 1.10 19.54
CA THR A 319 16.34 0.68 19.60
C THR A 319 17.30 1.85 19.30
N PRO A 320 18.57 1.80 19.75
CA PRO A 320 19.57 2.81 19.41
C PRO A 320 19.77 3.01 17.89
N GLU A 321 19.62 1.95 17.11
CA GLU A 321 19.66 1.98 15.64
C GLU A 321 18.48 2.79 15.08
N GLN A 322 17.25 2.52 15.54
CA GLN A 322 16.06 3.26 15.13
C GLN A 322 16.13 4.77 15.47
N ILE A 323 16.76 5.12 16.60
CA ILE A 323 17.01 6.53 16.96
C ILE A 323 18.08 7.16 16.08
N THR A 324 19.12 6.41 15.72
CA THR A 324 20.15 6.86 14.77
C THR A 324 19.54 7.13 13.39
N ASP A 325 18.67 6.25 12.90
CA ASP A 325 17.93 6.45 11.65
C ASP A 325 17.01 7.68 11.71
N ALA A 326 16.34 7.90 12.85
CA ALA A 326 15.48 9.06 13.06
C ALA A 326 16.29 10.37 13.02
N GLN A 327 17.48 10.40 13.63
CA GLN A 327 18.41 11.53 13.54
C GLN A 327 18.88 11.76 12.10
N ALA A 328 19.27 10.69 11.38
CA ALA A 328 19.72 10.77 9.99
C ALA A 328 18.61 11.31 9.06
N ARG A 329 17.36 10.84 9.22
CA ARG A 329 16.19 11.36 8.49
C ARG A 329 15.91 12.82 8.80
N ALA A 330 15.90 13.21 10.09
CA ALA A 330 15.70 14.61 10.49
C ALA A 330 16.76 15.54 9.90
N ALA A 331 18.03 15.13 9.90
CA ALA A 331 19.12 15.87 9.27
C ALA A 331 18.99 15.98 7.74
N LYS A 332 18.46 14.96 7.05
CA LYS A 332 18.18 15.02 5.60
C LYS A 332 17.07 16.04 5.29
N ILE A 333 16.00 16.06 6.09
CA ILE A 333 14.90 17.04 5.96
C ILE A 333 15.42 18.47 6.19
N GLY A 334 16.25 18.68 7.23
CA GLY A 334 16.90 19.97 7.49
C GLY A 334 17.82 20.43 6.36
N LYS A 335 18.62 19.54 5.76
CA LYS A 335 19.49 19.88 4.62
C LYS A 335 18.70 20.26 3.36
N ALA A 336 17.56 19.61 3.12
CA ALA A 336 16.67 19.95 2.00
C ALA A 336 16.07 21.36 2.10
N GLN A 337 15.93 21.92 3.31
CA GLN A 337 15.57 23.34 3.51
C GLN A 337 16.70 24.30 3.17
N THR A 338 17.94 23.97 3.56
CA THR A 338 19.09 24.87 3.45
C THR A 338 19.68 24.96 2.05
N THR A 339 19.36 24.01 1.17
CA THR A 339 19.70 24.11 -0.25
C THR A 339 18.81 25.16 -0.89
N PRO A 340 19.33 26.32 -1.34
CA PRO A 340 18.50 27.27 -2.07
C PRO A 340 17.98 26.56 -3.32
N LEU A 341 16.72 26.76 -3.68
CA LEU A 341 16.24 26.48 -5.02
C LEU A 341 17.19 27.20 -5.98
N ALA A 342 18.02 26.43 -6.70
CA ALA A 342 19.04 26.98 -7.58
C ALA A 342 18.35 27.98 -8.50
N SER A 343 18.81 29.23 -8.43
CA SER A 343 18.09 30.38 -8.95
C SER A 343 17.58 30.11 -10.36
N VAL A 344 16.28 30.30 -10.59
CA VAL A 344 15.71 30.37 -11.95
C VAL A 344 16.63 31.28 -12.75
N GLU A 345 17.32 30.67 -13.72
CA GLU A 345 18.45 31.31 -14.38
C GLU A 345 17.92 32.56 -15.08
N ARG A 346 18.44 33.72 -14.68
CA ARG A 346 18.04 35.00 -15.26
C ARG A 346 18.36 34.92 -16.74
N VAL A 347 17.32 34.76 -17.57
CA VAL A 347 17.42 34.79 -19.03
C VAL A 347 18.17 36.07 -19.39
N ALA A 348 19.41 35.90 -19.86
CA ALA A 348 20.23 37.04 -20.25
C ALA A 348 19.54 37.77 -21.40
N PRO A 349 19.55 39.12 -21.42
CA PRO A 349 18.96 39.85 -22.53
C PRO A 349 19.67 39.46 -23.83
N LEU A 350 18.87 39.15 -24.85
CA LEU A 350 19.34 38.85 -26.20
C LEU A 350 20.25 39.99 -26.68
N ARG A 351 21.51 39.67 -26.98
CA ARG A 351 22.39 40.58 -27.72
C ARG A 351 21.81 40.76 -29.12
N GLU A 352 21.53 42.01 -29.50
CA GLU A 352 21.19 42.35 -30.87
C GLU A 352 22.36 41.95 -31.80
N ALA A 353 22.02 41.28 -32.90
CA ALA A 353 22.98 40.93 -33.94
C ALA A 353 23.25 42.16 -34.81
N PRO A 354 24.52 42.43 -35.22
CA PRO A 354 24.81 43.50 -36.16
C PRO A 354 24.16 43.26 -37.53
N LEU A 355 23.63 44.33 -38.13
CA LEU A 355 23.12 44.33 -39.50
C LEU A 355 24.25 44.10 -40.53
N PRO A 356 23.96 43.47 -41.69
CA PRO A 356 24.97 43.19 -42.70
C PRO A 356 25.45 44.45 -43.43
N GLU A 357 26.77 44.54 -43.60
CA GLU A 357 27.48 45.62 -44.28
C GLU A 357 27.26 45.56 -45.80
N GLN A 358 26.90 46.70 -46.41
CA GLN A 358 26.68 46.78 -47.86
C GLN A 358 28.03 46.79 -48.59
N THR A 359 28.24 45.83 -49.49
CA THR A 359 29.45 45.75 -50.33
C THR A 359 29.22 46.40 -51.69
N ASP A 360 29.73 47.63 -51.83
CA ASP A 360 29.79 48.34 -53.11
C ASP A 360 30.72 47.61 -54.09
N ARG A 361 30.18 47.14 -55.22
CA ARG A 361 30.98 46.60 -56.34
C ARG A 361 31.24 47.67 -57.38
N GLN A 362 32.35 48.39 -57.24
CA GLN A 362 32.92 49.12 -58.39
C GLN A 362 33.69 48.14 -59.29
N SER A 363 33.14 47.92 -60.49
CA SER A 363 33.76 47.14 -61.55
C SER A 363 34.71 48.03 -62.36
N THR A 364 36.02 47.74 -62.31
CA THR A 364 37.01 48.38 -63.19
C THR A 364 36.92 47.83 -64.62
N GLY A 365 36.99 48.74 -65.60
CA GLY A 365 36.67 48.42 -66.99
C GLY A 365 37.77 47.74 -67.79
N VAL A 366 37.37 47.18 -68.94
CA VAL A 366 38.26 46.68 -70.01
C VAL A 366 37.88 47.35 -71.33
N ARG A 367 38.89 47.86 -72.03
CA ARG A 367 38.91 48.35 -73.42
C ARG A 367 40.38 48.32 -73.90
N PRO A 368 40.66 48.37 -75.21
CA PRO A 368 39.73 48.39 -76.35
C PRO A 368 39.38 46.99 -76.88
#